data_AF-A0AAW3EE89-F1
#
_entry.id   AF-A0AAW3EE89-F1
#
_cell.length_a   1.000
_cell.length_b   1.000
_cell.length_c   1.000
_cell.angle_alpha   90.00
_cell.angle_beta   90.00
_cell.angle_gamma   90.00
#
_symmetry.space_group_name_H-M   'P 1'
#
loop_
_entity.id
_entity.type
_entity.pdbx_description
1 polymer ?
#
loop_
_entity_poly.entity_id
_entity_poly.type
_entity_poly.pdbx_seq_one_letter_code
_entity_poly.pdbx_strand_id
1 'polypeptide(L)'
;MIRKEWNEHLQIAEEQPEHLQYRSKWACFHCRTAFVRFQSQQQAVRCPTCEAITSDMGYLFQPPPKHNKKAWAIVQLLAKHHIAYHRAGAVAFINAFITEYGKLPLKGVQKNIDLYLADKKQGVAKH
;
A
#
# COMPACT_ATOMS: atom_id res chain seq x y z
N MET A 1 3.60 0.49 20.61
CA MET A 1 3.23 0.97 21.95
C MET A 1 3.99 2.27 22.12
N ILE A 2 3.80 3.03 23.21
CA ILE A 2 4.75 4.10 23.54
C ILE A 2 5.57 3.51 24.69
N ARG A 3 6.83 3.15 24.42
CA ARG A 3 7.75 2.74 25.47
C ARG A 3 8.27 4.01 26.13
N LYS A 4 7.89 4.22 27.39
CA LYS A 4 8.47 5.27 28.21
C LYS A 4 9.73 4.74 28.84
N GLU A 5 10.87 5.34 28.52
CA GLU A 5 12.14 5.04 29.18
C GLU A 5 12.49 6.19 30.12
N TRP A 6 12.97 5.84 31.32
CA TRP A 6 13.36 6.83 32.31
C TRP A 6 14.71 7.45 31.92
N ASN A 7 14.74 8.76 31.70
CA ASN A 7 15.97 9.50 31.45
C ASN A 7 16.51 10.04 32.78
N GLU A 8 17.57 9.42 33.30
CA GLU A 8 18.19 9.83 34.58
C GLU A 8 18.79 11.24 34.55
N HIS A 9 19.27 11.72 33.41
CA HIS A 9 19.87 13.04 33.33
C HIS A 9 18.84 14.17 33.38
N LEU A 10 17.66 13.93 32.83
CA LEU A 10 16.59 14.92 32.75
C LEU A 10 15.50 14.71 33.81
N GLN A 11 15.55 13.58 34.54
CA GLN A 11 14.57 13.20 35.55
C GLN A 11 13.13 13.21 34.99
N ILE A 12 12.97 12.80 33.73
CA ILE A 12 11.69 12.69 33.04
C ILE A 12 11.56 11.33 32.35
N ALA A 13 10.32 10.88 32.21
CA ALA A 13 10.00 9.76 31.33
C ALA A 13 9.98 10.26 29.88
N GLU A 14 11.02 9.93 29.12
CA GLU A 14 11.07 10.26 27.70
C GLU A 14 10.25 9.25 26.90
N GLU A 15 9.41 9.79 26.02
CA GLU A 15 8.77 8.99 24.99
C GLU A 15 9.83 8.71 23.94
N GLN A 16 10.42 7.52 23.99
CA GLN A 16 11.18 7.02 22.85
C GLN A 16 10.17 6.86 21.72
N PRO A 17 10.33 7.54 20.58
CA PRO A 17 9.56 7.17 19.41
C PRO A 17 9.99 5.76 19.08
N GLU A 18 9.16 4.77 19.47
CA GLU A 18 9.23 3.46 18.85
C GLU A 18 9.14 3.78 17.36
N HIS A 19 10.23 3.60 16.63
CA HIS A 19 10.17 3.42 15.19
C HIS A 19 9.37 2.14 15.03
N LEU A 20 8.04 2.28 15.08
CA LEU A 20 7.10 1.21 14.81
C LEU A 20 7.44 0.79 13.41
N GLN A 21 8.24 -0.27 13.31
CA GLN A 21 8.62 -0.83 12.05
C GLN A 21 7.31 -1.31 11.45
N TYR A 22 6.77 -0.48 10.57
CA TYR A 22 5.46 -0.73 10.04
C TYR A 22 5.60 -1.89 9.07
N ARG A 23 5.02 -3.03 9.43
CA ARG A 23 5.00 -4.18 8.54
C ARG A 23 4.03 -3.86 7.40
N SER A 24 4.53 -3.95 6.18
CA SER A 24 3.68 -3.85 5.01
C SER A 24 3.73 -5.12 4.18
N LYS A 25 2.71 -5.31 3.35
CA LYS A 25 2.64 -6.41 2.39
C LYS A 25 3.11 -5.88 1.05
N TRP A 26 4.19 -6.49 0.56
CA TRP A 26 4.81 -6.16 -0.70
C TRP A 26 4.34 -7.12 -1.77
N ALA A 27 3.94 -6.59 -2.91
CA ALA A 27 3.44 -7.35 -4.06
C ALA A 27 4.52 -7.47 -5.14
N CYS A 28 4.78 -8.69 -5.59
CA CYS A 28 5.56 -8.97 -6.78
C CYS A 28 4.64 -9.29 -7.94
N PHE A 29 4.59 -8.40 -8.94
CA PHE A 29 3.72 -8.58 -10.11
C PHE A 29 4.29 -9.56 -11.15
N HIS A 30 5.61 -9.78 -11.15
CA HIS A 30 6.23 -10.79 -12.01
C HIS A 30 5.80 -12.21 -11.59
N CYS A 31 5.91 -12.50 -10.30
CA CYS A 31 5.65 -13.83 -9.73
C CYS A 31 4.23 -14.00 -9.18
N ARG A 32 3.45 -12.91 -9.11
CA ARG A 32 2.08 -12.87 -8.56
C ARG A 32 2.03 -13.44 -7.15
N THR A 33 2.97 -12.99 -6.32
CA THR A 33 3.10 -13.34 -4.91
C THR A 33 3.16 -12.09 -4.06
N ALA A 34 2.80 -12.21 -2.79
CA ALA A 34 2.98 -11.16 -1.82
C ALA A 34 3.63 -11.70 -0.55
N PHE A 35 4.38 -10.86 0.13
CA PHE A 35 5.11 -11.21 1.35
C PHE A 35 5.20 -10.00 2.27
N VAL A 36 5.43 -10.25 3.56
CA VAL A 36 5.53 -9.20 4.57
C VAL A 36 6.99 -8.79 4.74
N ARG A 37 7.24 -7.48 4.78
CA ARG A 37 8.51 -6.88 5.18
C ARG A 37 8.25 -5.66 6.04
N PHE A 38 9.16 -5.40 6.96
CA PHE A 38 9.22 -4.12 7.66
C PHE A 38 9.66 -3.04 6.67
N GLN A 39 8.96 -1.91 6.68
CA GLN A 39 9.31 -0.77 5.86
C GLN A 39 10.64 -0.20 6.37
N SER A 40 11.73 -0.38 5.63
CA SER A 40 12.98 0.35 5.86
C SER A 40 13.01 1.54 4.91
N GLN A 41 13.43 2.71 5.40
CA GLN A 41 13.35 3.97 4.64
C GLN A 41 14.33 4.05 3.46
N GLN A 42 15.21 3.05 3.25
CA GLN A 42 16.43 3.25 2.46
C GLN A 42 16.66 2.24 1.33
N GLN A 43 15.84 1.20 1.15
CA GLN A 43 16.06 0.21 0.07
C GLN A 43 14.80 -0.21 -0.67
N ALA A 44 14.93 -0.29 -2.00
CA ALA A 44 13.96 -0.95 -2.86
C ALA A 44 13.84 -2.42 -2.45
N VAL A 45 12.61 -2.87 -2.17
CA VAL A 45 12.35 -4.25 -1.77
C VAL A 45 12.31 -5.14 -3.01
N ARG A 46 13.05 -6.25 -2.95
CA ARG A 46 13.07 -7.28 -4.01
C ARG A 46 12.25 -8.50 -3.61
N CYS A 47 11.69 -9.17 -4.60
CA CYS A 47 10.94 -10.40 -4.40
C CYS A 47 11.90 -11.52 -3.94
N PRO A 48 11.61 -12.24 -2.85
CA PRO A 48 12.48 -13.32 -2.36
C PRO A 48 12.51 -14.55 -3.28
N THR A 49 11.58 -14.64 -4.25
CA THR A 49 11.47 -15.79 -5.15
C THR A 49 12.10 -15.55 -6.51
N CYS A 50 12.03 -14.31 -7.02
CA CYS A 50 12.42 -13.99 -8.40
C CYS A 50 13.14 -12.66 -8.55
N GLU A 51 13.54 -12.04 -7.45
CA GLU A 51 14.40 -10.84 -7.37
C GLU A 51 13.89 -9.57 -8.07
N ALA A 52 12.73 -9.64 -8.72
CA ALA A 52 12.04 -8.51 -9.31
C ALA A 52 11.71 -7.45 -8.25
N ILE A 53 11.69 -6.19 -8.67
CA ILE A 53 11.27 -5.06 -7.83
C ILE A 53 9.81 -5.27 -7.44
N THR A 54 9.50 -5.02 -6.17
CA THR A 54 8.15 -5.14 -5.63
C THR A 54 7.56 -3.78 -5.29
N SER A 55 6.24 -3.76 -5.11
CA SER A 55 5.52 -2.56 -4.69
C SER A 55 4.91 -2.76 -3.32
N ASP A 56 5.04 -1.76 -2.46
CA ASP A 56 4.32 -1.70 -1.20
C ASP A 56 2.83 -1.52 -1.48
N MET A 57 2.00 -2.46 -1.01
CA MET A 57 0.55 -2.40 -1.16
C MET A 57 -0.18 -2.12 0.16
N GLY A 58 0.53 -1.92 1.26
CA GLY A 58 -0.05 -1.65 2.58
C GLY A 58 -0.40 -2.90 3.38
N TYR A 59 -0.45 -2.76 4.72
CA TYR A 59 -0.67 -3.88 5.64
C TYR A 59 -2.05 -4.56 5.50
N LEU A 60 -3.09 -3.82 5.05
CA LEU A 60 -4.44 -4.36 4.84
C LEU A 60 -4.60 -5.03 3.49
N PHE A 61 -3.58 -4.99 2.63
CA PHE A 61 -3.64 -5.64 1.32
C PHE A 61 -3.94 -7.13 1.47
N GLN A 62 -4.91 -7.62 0.69
CA GLN A 62 -5.20 -9.03 0.58
C GLN A 62 -4.80 -9.48 -0.83
N PRO A 63 -3.69 -10.22 -0.98
CA PRO A 63 -3.20 -10.60 -2.29
C PRO A 63 -4.20 -11.53 -2.98
N PRO A 64 -4.50 -11.30 -4.27
CA PRO A 64 -5.35 -12.22 -5.02
C PRO A 64 -4.70 -13.61 -5.16
N PRO A 65 -5.49 -14.67 -5.38
CA PRO A 65 -4.95 -15.98 -5.72
C PRO A 65 -3.97 -15.90 -6.91
N LYS A 66 -2.83 -16.59 -6.82
CA LYS A 66 -1.74 -16.52 -7.82
C LYS A 66 -2.22 -16.74 -9.26
N HIS A 67 -3.16 -17.66 -9.48
CA HIS A 67 -3.69 -17.99 -10.80
C HIS A 67 -4.63 -16.91 -11.38
N ASN A 68 -5.19 -16.02 -10.56
CA ASN A 68 -6.11 -14.98 -11.00
C ASN A 68 -5.37 -13.80 -11.65
N LYS A 69 -4.93 -13.99 -12.90
CA LYS A 69 -4.19 -12.99 -13.69
C LYS A 69 -4.92 -11.64 -13.79
N LYS A 70 -6.25 -11.67 -13.90
CA LYS A 70 -7.07 -10.46 -14.03
C LYS A 70 -7.00 -9.59 -12.76
N ALA A 71 -7.18 -10.21 -11.58
CA ALA A 71 -7.08 -9.50 -10.32
C ALA A 71 -5.66 -8.96 -10.08
N TRP A 72 -4.63 -9.74 -10.42
CA TRP A 72 -3.24 -9.26 -10.33
C TRP A 72 -2.94 -8.06 -11.23
N ALA A 73 -3.51 -8.04 -12.45
CA ALA A 73 -3.38 -6.88 -13.34
C ALA A 73 -4.06 -5.62 -12.76
N ILE A 74 -5.22 -5.77 -12.10
CA ILE A 74 -5.89 -4.68 -11.40
C ILE A 74 -5.02 -4.14 -10.26
N VAL A 75 -4.45 -5.01 -9.43
CA VAL A 75 -3.56 -4.60 -8.33
C VAL A 75 -2.29 -3.92 -8.86
N GLN A 76 -1.71 -4.43 -9.94
CA GLN A 76 -0.56 -3.79 -10.60
C GLN A 76 -0.90 -2.38 -11.09
N LEU A 77 -2.12 -2.19 -11.61
CA LEU A 77 -2.58 -0.89 -12.04
C LEU A 77 -2.73 0.08 -10.86
N LEU A 78 -3.31 -0.36 -9.74
CA LEU A 78 -3.39 0.44 -8.51
C LEU A 78 -2.00 0.86 -8.02
N ALA A 79 -1.05 -0.08 -7.98
CA ALA A 79 0.33 0.18 -7.57
C ALA A 79 1.03 1.22 -8.47
N LYS A 80 0.83 1.15 -9.79
CA LYS A 80 1.36 2.12 -10.75
C LYS A 80 0.92 3.56 -10.45
N HIS A 81 -0.27 3.73 -9.88
CA HIS A 81 -0.82 5.03 -9.51
C HIS A 81 -0.65 5.37 -8.02
N HIS A 82 0.20 4.63 -7.29
CA HIS A 82 0.45 4.80 -5.86
C HIS A 82 -0.83 4.66 -5.00
N ILE A 83 -1.79 3.86 -5.45
CA ILE A 83 -3.02 3.54 -4.72
C ILE A 83 -2.81 2.20 -4.01
N ALA A 84 -2.88 2.22 -2.68
CA ALA A 84 -2.56 1.08 -1.83
C ALA A 84 -3.44 1.01 -0.58
N TYR A 85 -3.40 -0.13 0.12
CA TYR A 85 -4.28 -0.49 1.24
C TYR A 85 -3.63 -0.20 2.60
N HIS A 86 -3.13 1.04 2.80
CA HIS A 86 -2.44 1.44 4.04
C HIS A 86 -3.37 1.82 5.21
N ARG A 87 -4.67 1.98 4.97
CA ARG A 87 -5.65 2.39 6.00
C ARG A 87 -7.03 1.88 5.66
N ALA A 88 -7.88 1.69 6.67
CA ALA A 88 -9.24 1.16 6.49
C ALA A 88 -10.06 1.98 5.48
N GLY A 89 -9.97 3.31 5.53
CA GLY A 89 -10.63 4.19 4.56
C GLY A 89 -10.14 4.00 3.12
N ALA A 90 -8.85 3.68 2.91
CA ALA A 90 -8.32 3.39 1.58
C ALA A 90 -8.86 2.06 1.05
N VAL A 91 -9.01 1.05 1.91
CA VAL A 91 -9.65 -0.23 1.55
C VAL A 91 -11.09 0.00 1.11
N ALA A 92 -11.87 0.74 1.91
CA ALA A 92 -13.26 1.06 1.59
C ALA A 92 -13.36 1.83 0.27
N PHE A 93 -12.49 2.82 0.06
CA PHE A 93 -12.45 3.61 -1.17
C PHE A 93 -12.14 2.75 -2.41
N ILE A 94 -11.08 1.93 -2.35
CA ILE A 94 -10.67 1.08 -3.48
C ILE A 94 -11.78 0.08 -3.81
N ASN A 95 -12.39 -0.53 -2.81
CA ASN A 95 -13.45 -1.50 -3.00
C ASN A 95 -14.72 -0.86 -3.58
N ALA A 96 -15.18 0.26 -3.02
CA ALA A 96 -16.45 0.85 -3.42
C ALA A 96 -16.34 1.62 -4.75
N PHE A 97 -15.29 2.42 -4.94
CA PHE A 97 -15.24 3.41 -6.03
C PHE A 97 -14.30 3.05 -7.18
N ILE A 98 -13.24 2.29 -6.91
CA ILE A 98 -12.24 1.97 -7.94
C ILE A 98 -12.51 0.61 -8.58
N THR A 99 -12.86 -0.41 -7.78
CA THR A 99 -12.97 -1.79 -8.26
C THR A 99 -14.39 -2.35 -8.23
N GLU A 100 -15.33 -1.66 -7.59
CA GLU A 100 -16.70 -2.13 -7.30
C GLU A 100 -16.71 -3.57 -6.77
N TYR A 101 -15.92 -3.81 -5.72
CA TYR A 101 -15.73 -5.12 -5.10
C TYR A 101 -15.21 -6.19 -6.08
N GLY A 102 -14.39 -5.78 -7.05
CA GLY A 102 -13.79 -6.66 -8.05
C GLY A 102 -14.71 -7.03 -9.21
N LYS A 103 -15.88 -6.38 -9.34
CA LYS A 103 -16.82 -6.61 -10.46
C LYS A 103 -16.35 -5.96 -11.76
N LEU A 104 -15.57 -4.90 -11.68
CA LEU A 104 -15.14 -4.16 -12.86
C LEU A 104 -14.01 -4.86 -13.62
N PRO A 105 -14.06 -4.84 -14.98
CA PRO A 105 -12.90 -5.23 -15.78
C PRO A 105 -11.79 -4.17 -15.68
N LEU A 106 -10.57 -4.54 -16.08
CA LEU A 106 -9.39 -3.67 -15.99
C LEU A 106 -9.59 -2.28 -16.63
N LYS A 107 -10.30 -2.20 -17.76
CA LYS A 107 -10.63 -0.92 -18.42
C LYS A 107 -11.53 -0.03 -17.56
N GLY A 108 -12.50 -0.62 -16.86
CA GLY A 108 -13.39 0.11 -15.95
C GLY A 108 -12.61 0.64 -14.74
N VAL A 109 -11.71 -0.18 -14.18
CA VAL A 109 -10.83 0.25 -13.10
C VAL A 109 -9.92 1.41 -13.53
N GLN A 110 -9.29 1.32 -14.71
CA GLN A 110 -8.48 2.41 -15.26
C GLN A 110 -9.26 3.71 -15.35
N LYS A 111 -10.47 3.66 -15.92
CA LYS A 111 -11.36 4.83 -16.03
C LYS A 111 -11.63 5.47 -14.66
N ASN A 112 -11.93 4.67 -13.64
CA ASN A 112 -12.23 5.19 -12.31
C ASN A 112 -10.99 5.80 -11.64
N ILE A 113 -9.80 5.22 -11.86
CA ILE A 113 -8.53 5.80 -11.40
C ILE A 113 -8.28 7.14 -12.10
N ASP A 114 -8.49 7.22 -13.41
CA ASP A 114 -8.26 8.45 -14.19
C ASP A 114 -9.17 9.59 -13.69
N LEU A 115 -10.45 9.28 -13.43
CA LEU A 115 -11.40 10.22 -12.84
C LEU A 115 -10.95 10.70 -11.45
N TYR A 116 -10.53 9.77 -10.58
CA TYR A 116 -10.01 10.10 -9.25
C TYR A 116 -8.77 11.01 -9.31
N LEU A 117 -7.84 10.73 -10.22
CA LEU A 117 -6.63 11.53 -10.38
C LEU A 117 -6.93 12.91 -10.98
N ALA A 118 -7.92 13.01 -11.87
CA ALA A 118 -8.38 14.29 -12.41
C ALA A 118 -8.99 15.19 -11.32
N ASP A 119 -9.85 14.63 -10.46
CA ASP A 119 -10.46 15.34 -9.32
C ASP A 119 -9.40 15.83 -8.33
N LYS A 120 -8.45 14.96 -7.97
CA LYS A 120 -7.34 15.31 -7.07
C LYS A 120 -6.49 16.48 -7.60
N LYS A 121 -6.26 16.55 -8.92
CA LYS A 121 -5.53 17.68 -9.54
C LYS A 121 -6.31 18.99 -9.44
N GLN A 122 -7.63 18.95 -9.60
CA GLN A 122 -8.48 20.15 -9.51
C GLN A 122 -8.58 20.69 -8.08
N GLY A 123 -8.57 19.82 -7.07
CA GLY A 123 -8.54 20.25 -5.66
C GLY A 123 -7.23 20.93 -5.26
N VAL A 124 -6.09 20.52 -5.84
CA VAL A 124 -4.78 21.15 -5.58
C VAL A 124 -4.65 22.51 -6.28
N ALA A 125 -5.32 22.72 -7.41
CA ALA A 125 -5.28 24.00 -8.13
C ALA A 125 -6.20 25.09 -7.54
N LYS A 126 -7.07 24.74 -6.57
CA LYS A 126 -8.03 25.64 -5.94
C LYS A 126 -7.62 26.13 -4.54
N HIS A 127 -6.41 25.79 -4.09
CA HIS A 127 -5.86 26.20 -2.79
C HIS A 127 -4.56 26.97 -2.96
#